data_AF-A0A943U622-F1
#
_entry.id   AF-A0A943U622-F1
#
_cell.length_a   1.000
_cell.length_b   1.000
_cell.length_c   1.000
_cell.angle_alpha   90.00
_cell.angle_beta   90.00
_cell.angle_gamma   90.00
#
_symmetry.space_group_name_H-M   'P 1'
#
loop_
_entity.id
_entity.type
_entity.pdbx_description
1 polymer ?
#
loop_
_entity_poly.entity_id
_entity_poly.type
_entity_poly.pdbx_seq_one_letter_code
_entity_poly.pdbx_strand_id
1 'polypeptide(L)'
;MRNPNGYGCIKRLSGNRRRPFVFVISDQGRQRPIEYFTNFVEAQIYQADYNRLHGQRSLPDHKITLAELYHRWLPRHIDDTQPSQSALDSYRNSYQHLASLHGRPVADIRYADYQRIIDGMRARGLSYSSCKKVRSLISLLLKHADKIELHTTNYAPLLSIGRNRPVRPHRTMSRQKINRLWANVDAPGVDTVLILLYTGMRCGELLALRKTDVHLRQRYISITRSKTAAGIRVIPIHHRILPLIEARMAGPGDALITDDSGRPYNYTRYVVIWRSVMRLIRADAHTTHDCRHTVATLLDNAGANETAKRRVLGHAGGDITERVYTHKGLRQLRKCIELLK
;
A
#
# COMPACT_ATOMS: atom_id res chain seq x y z
N MET A 1 -28.36 -33.31 7.59
CA MET A 1 -27.04 -33.77 8.10
C MET A 1 -27.05 -33.60 9.61
N ARG A 2 -26.62 -34.59 10.40
CA ARG A 2 -26.57 -34.47 11.88
C ARG A 2 -25.29 -33.73 12.29
N ASN A 3 -25.37 -32.88 13.31
CA ASN A 3 -24.21 -32.19 13.85
C ASN A 3 -23.21 -33.17 14.51
N PRO A 4 -21.91 -32.83 14.60
CA PRO A 4 -20.93 -33.63 15.32
C PRO A 4 -21.31 -33.88 16.78
N ASN A 5 -20.89 -35.01 17.35
CA ASN A 5 -21.11 -35.32 18.76
C ASN A 5 -20.50 -34.24 19.65
N GLY A 6 -21.29 -33.72 20.60
CA GLY A 6 -20.87 -32.65 21.51
C GLY A 6 -21.06 -31.23 20.98
N TYR A 7 -21.46 -31.02 19.72
CA TYR A 7 -21.67 -29.69 19.11
C TYR A 7 -22.95 -28.97 19.59
N GLY A 8 -23.72 -29.62 20.46
CA GLY A 8 -25.05 -29.17 20.88
C GLY A 8 -26.11 -29.28 19.78
N CYS A 9 -27.34 -28.97 20.14
CA CYS A 9 -28.50 -29.05 19.27
C CYS A 9 -29.36 -27.79 19.40
N ILE A 10 -29.95 -27.35 18.29
CA ILE A 10 -30.98 -26.31 18.31
C ILE A 10 -32.33 -27.01 18.20
N LYS A 11 -33.20 -26.78 19.18
CA LYS A 11 -34.56 -27.31 19.21
C LYS A 11 -35.58 -26.20 19.04
N ARG A 12 -36.65 -26.47 18.29
CA ARG A 12 -37.83 -25.60 18.26
C ARG A 12 -38.83 -26.11 19.30
N LEU A 13 -39.20 -25.24 20.22
CA LEU A 13 -40.14 -25.54 21.29
C LEU A 13 -41.59 -25.33 20.82
N SER A 14 -42.51 -26.16 21.29
CA SER A 14 -43.93 -26.17 20.89
C SER A 14 -44.76 -25.02 21.48
N GLY A 15 -45.81 -24.55 20.81
CA GLY A 15 -46.69 -23.48 21.32
C GLY A 15 -46.22 -22.05 21.01
N ASN A 16 -46.98 -21.06 21.49
CA ASN A 16 -46.85 -19.66 21.07
C ASN A 16 -45.82 -18.89 21.90
N ARG A 17 -44.53 -19.16 21.67
CA ARG A 17 -43.40 -18.55 22.40
C ARG A 17 -42.72 -17.44 21.60
N ARG A 18 -42.35 -16.33 22.26
CA ARG A 18 -41.60 -15.21 21.65
C ARG A 18 -40.18 -15.60 21.18
N ARG A 19 -39.52 -16.54 21.88
CA ARG A 19 -38.19 -17.08 21.53
C ARG A 19 -38.26 -18.61 21.42
N PRO A 20 -38.78 -19.16 20.31
CA PRO A 20 -39.11 -20.58 20.21
C PRO A 20 -37.90 -21.50 19.96
N PHE A 21 -36.74 -20.97 19.56
CA PHE A 21 -35.55 -21.77 19.29
C PHE A 21 -34.65 -21.81 20.53
N VAL A 22 -34.23 -22.97 20.99
CA VAL A 22 -33.33 -23.12 22.14
C VAL A 22 -32.07 -23.87 21.73
N PHE A 23 -30.91 -23.32 22.07
CA PHE A 23 -29.64 -24.03 21.96
C PHE A 23 -29.40 -24.83 23.25
N VAL A 24 -29.22 -26.15 23.10
CA VAL A 24 -29.00 -27.09 24.21
C VAL A 24 -27.66 -27.82 24.03
N ILE A 25 -26.97 -28.05 25.14
CA ILE A 25 -25.79 -28.93 25.21
C ILE A 25 -26.11 -30.17 26.03
N SER A 26 -25.37 -31.26 25.81
CA SER A 26 -25.49 -32.47 26.64
C SER A 26 -24.37 -32.46 27.67
N ASP A 27 -24.72 -32.52 28.94
CA ASP A 27 -23.81 -32.57 30.08
C ASP A 27 -24.23 -33.73 30.99
N GLN A 28 -23.31 -34.67 31.26
CA GLN A 28 -23.56 -35.88 32.05
C GLN A 28 -24.86 -36.64 31.68
N GLY A 29 -25.15 -36.77 30.38
CA GLY A 29 -26.33 -37.48 29.87
C GLY A 29 -27.65 -36.70 29.97
N ARG A 30 -27.65 -35.47 30.49
CA ARG A 30 -28.81 -34.57 30.52
C ARG A 30 -28.62 -33.40 29.57
N GLN A 31 -29.71 -32.97 28.93
CA GLN A 31 -29.67 -31.79 28.06
C GLN A 31 -29.92 -30.53 28.88
N ARG A 32 -28.97 -29.60 28.81
CA ARG A 32 -29.03 -28.31 29.47
C ARG A 32 -29.28 -27.20 28.43
N PRO A 33 -30.35 -26.39 28.57
CA PRO A 33 -30.55 -25.21 27.74
C PRO A 33 -29.53 -24.14 28.11
N ILE A 34 -28.93 -23.53 27.08
CA ILE A 34 -27.96 -22.45 27.23
C ILE A 34 -28.62 -21.10 26.96
N GLU A 35 -29.31 -20.96 25.82
CA GLU A 35 -29.94 -19.70 25.43
C GLU A 35 -31.10 -19.95 24.44
N TYR A 36 -32.05 -19.01 24.41
CA TYR A 36 -33.24 -19.04 23.56
C TYR A 36 -33.14 -17.99 22.44
N PHE A 37 -33.81 -18.13 21.33
CA PHE A 37 -33.68 -17.22 20.17
C PHE A 37 -35.01 -17.01 19.48
N THR A 38 -35.17 -15.84 18.88
CA THR A 38 -36.37 -15.49 18.11
C THR A 38 -36.41 -16.23 16.77
N ASN A 39 -35.24 -16.40 16.14
CA ASN A 39 -35.10 -17.07 14.87
C ASN A 39 -33.97 -18.12 14.87
N PHE A 40 -34.02 -19.02 13.89
CA PHE A 40 -33.10 -20.14 13.77
C PHE A 40 -31.68 -19.71 13.38
N VAL A 41 -31.53 -18.60 12.64
CA VAL A 41 -30.22 -18.11 12.18
C VAL A 41 -29.40 -17.58 13.36
N GLU A 42 -30.00 -16.78 14.24
CA GLU A 42 -29.37 -16.33 15.50
C GLU A 42 -28.92 -17.52 16.34
N ALA A 43 -29.77 -18.55 16.46
CA ALA A 43 -29.43 -19.76 17.19
C ALA A 43 -28.23 -20.50 16.57
N GLN A 44 -28.09 -20.52 15.23
CA GLN A 44 -26.94 -21.12 14.54
C GLN A 44 -25.66 -20.33 14.73
N ILE A 45 -25.71 -18.98 14.63
CA ILE A 45 -24.57 -18.11 14.87
C ILE A 45 -24.08 -18.33 16.30
N TYR A 46 -25.00 -18.28 17.27
CA TYR A 46 -24.68 -18.54 18.67
C TYR A 46 -24.12 -19.94 18.89
N GLN A 47 -24.71 -20.98 18.27
CA GLN A 47 -24.19 -22.34 18.35
C GLN A 47 -22.74 -22.42 17.84
N ALA A 48 -22.42 -21.77 16.71
CA ALA A 48 -21.06 -21.76 16.18
C ALA A 48 -20.08 -21.01 17.10
N ASP A 49 -20.48 -19.85 17.62
CA ASP A 49 -19.65 -19.05 18.54
C ASP A 49 -19.47 -19.71 19.91
N TYR A 50 -20.52 -20.32 20.45
CA TYR A 50 -20.46 -21.09 21.69
C TYR A 50 -19.47 -22.25 21.56
N ASN A 51 -19.54 -23.00 20.45
CA ASN A 51 -18.57 -24.07 20.18
C ASN A 51 -17.15 -23.53 19.97
N ARG A 52 -16.98 -22.35 19.37
CA ARG A 52 -15.67 -21.69 19.24
C ARG A 52 -15.06 -21.31 20.61
N LEU A 53 -15.89 -20.87 21.56
CA LEU A 53 -15.47 -20.40 22.89
C LEU A 53 -15.29 -21.54 23.91
N HIS A 54 -16.20 -22.52 23.91
CA HIS A 54 -16.28 -23.58 24.91
C HIS A 54 -15.82 -24.94 24.40
N GLY A 55 -15.83 -25.14 23.08
CA GLY A 55 -15.26 -26.32 22.43
C GLY A 55 -13.85 -26.01 21.94
N GLN A 56 -12.85 -26.11 22.81
CA GLN A 56 -11.46 -26.27 22.38
C GLN A 56 -11.23 -27.66 21.76
N ARG A 57 -12.01 -27.99 20.74
CA ARG A 57 -11.74 -29.11 19.86
C ARG A 57 -11.75 -28.55 18.44
N SER A 58 -10.57 -28.15 17.95
CA SER A 58 -10.21 -28.63 16.61
C SER A 58 -10.65 -30.09 16.57
N LEU A 59 -11.30 -30.52 15.48
CA LEU A 59 -11.47 -31.96 15.26
C LEU A 59 -10.09 -32.59 15.56
N PRO A 60 -10.00 -33.72 16.27
CA PRO A 60 -8.73 -34.27 16.76
C PRO A 60 -7.61 -34.34 15.71
N ASP A 61 -7.97 -34.33 14.42
CA ASP A 61 -7.06 -34.34 13.26
C ASP A 61 -7.14 -33.10 12.34
N HIS A 62 -7.88 -32.05 12.70
CA HIS A 62 -7.99 -30.84 11.85
C HIS A 62 -6.69 -30.05 11.89
N LYS A 63 -5.89 -30.23 10.85
CA LYS A 63 -4.70 -29.42 10.62
C LYS A 63 -5.09 -28.14 9.90
N ILE A 64 -4.71 -27.00 10.48
CA ILE A 64 -4.96 -25.68 9.91
C ILE A 64 -4.32 -25.59 8.52
N THR A 65 -5.13 -25.24 7.52
CA THR A 65 -4.66 -25.05 6.15
C THR A 65 -4.02 -23.68 5.95
N LEU A 66 -3.26 -23.49 4.88
CA LEU A 66 -2.66 -22.19 4.55
C LEU A 66 -3.72 -21.10 4.37
N ALA A 67 -4.87 -21.44 3.78
CA ALA A 67 -5.98 -20.52 3.61
C ALA A 67 -6.57 -20.08 4.95
N GLU A 68 -6.85 -21.04 5.84
CA GLU A 68 -7.33 -20.74 7.19
C GLU A 68 -6.33 -19.85 7.96
N LEU A 69 -5.04 -20.17 7.88
CA LEU A 69 -3.99 -19.36 8.51
C LEU A 69 -4.00 -17.92 7.99
N TYR A 70 -4.11 -17.72 6.67
CA TYR A 70 -4.20 -16.39 6.07
C TYR A 70 -5.42 -15.61 6.55
N HIS A 71 -6.60 -16.25 6.60
CA HIS A 71 -7.83 -15.62 7.05
C HIS A 71 -7.85 -15.33 8.57
N ARG A 72 -7.12 -16.10 9.38
CA ARG A 72 -6.91 -15.83 10.82
C ARG A 72 -5.86 -14.74 11.06
N TRP A 73 -4.86 -14.65 10.20
CA TRP A 73 -3.77 -13.68 10.29
C TRP A 73 -4.21 -12.28 9.89
N LEU A 74 -4.91 -12.15 8.75
CA LEU A 74 -5.14 -10.85 8.12
C LEU A 74 -5.89 -9.83 8.99
N PRO A 75 -7.01 -10.16 9.67
CA PRO A 75 -7.72 -9.21 10.53
C PRO A 75 -6.84 -8.71 11.68
N ARG A 76 -6.16 -9.64 12.39
CA ARG A 76 -5.24 -9.27 13.48
C ARG A 76 -4.08 -8.39 12.99
N HIS A 77 -3.51 -8.72 11.83
CA HIS A 77 -2.45 -7.90 11.24
C HIS A 77 -2.94 -6.50 10.86
N ILE A 78 -4.20 -6.36 10.43
CA ILE A 78 -4.82 -5.06 10.16
C ILE A 78 -4.96 -4.26 11.43
N ASP A 79 -5.52 -4.86 12.48
CA ASP A 79 -5.74 -4.21 13.77
C ASP A 79 -4.42 -3.77 14.41
N ASP A 80 -3.40 -4.64 14.37
CA ASP A 80 -2.09 -4.40 14.99
C ASP A 80 -1.23 -3.36 14.24
N THR A 81 -1.30 -3.33 12.89
CA THR A 81 -0.32 -2.57 12.08
C THR A 81 -0.92 -1.47 11.21
N GLN A 82 -2.25 -1.40 11.12
CA GLN A 82 -2.99 -0.41 10.32
C GLN A 82 -2.39 -0.19 8.93
N PRO A 83 -2.20 -1.27 8.13
CA PRO A 83 -1.50 -1.20 6.86
C PRO A 83 -2.29 -0.35 5.84
N SER A 84 -1.58 0.36 4.98
CA SER A 84 -2.22 1.11 3.88
C SER A 84 -2.96 0.18 2.92
N GLN A 85 -3.97 0.70 2.21
CA GLN A 85 -4.72 -0.08 1.20
C GLN A 85 -3.80 -0.77 0.18
N SER A 86 -2.76 -0.09 -0.28
CA SER A 86 -1.76 -0.65 -1.21
C SER A 86 -0.93 -1.80 -0.62
N ALA A 87 -0.75 -1.85 0.70
CA ALA A 87 -0.10 -2.97 1.37
C ALA A 87 -1.06 -4.17 1.45
N LEU A 88 -2.34 -3.94 1.75
CA LEU A 88 -3.39 -4.96 1.70
C LEU A 88 -3.52 -5.59 0.32
N ASP A 89 -3.54 -4.78 -0.73
CA ASP A 89 -3.59 -5.27 -2.11
C ASP A 89 -2.32 -6.07 -2.46
N SER A 90 -1.16 -5.64 -1.93
CA SER A 90 0.09 -6.40 -2.09
C SER A 90 0.05 -7.75 -1.37
N TYR A 91 -0.59 -7.86 -0.21
CA TYR A 91 -0.79 -9.13 0.49
C TYR A 91 -1.74 -10.04 -0.29
N ARG A 92 -2.88 -9.52 -0.75
CA ARG A 92 -3.84 -10.27 -1.58
C ARG A 92 -3.18 -10.82 -2.84
N ASN A 93 -2.44 -9.99 -3.58
CA ASN A 93 -1.72 -10.41 -4.78
C ASN A 93 -0.65 -11.47 -4.46
N SER A 94 0.06 -11.32 -3.35
CA SER A 94 1.06 -12.30 -2.92
C SER A 94 0.42 -13.64 -2.53
N TYR A 95 -0.75 -13.59 -1.89
CA TYR A 95 -1.52 -14.76 -1.48
C TYR A 95 -2.07 -15.53 -2.68
N GLN A 96 -2.50 -14.85 -3.75
CA GLN A 96 -2.93 -15.50 -5.00
C GLN A 96 -1.84 -16.37 -5.64
N HIS A 97 -0.55 -16.00 -5.50
CA HIS A 97 0.54 -16.84 -5.98
C HIS A 97 0.67 -18.17 -5.21
N LEU A 98 0.10 -18.26 -4.00
CA LEU A 98 0.11 -19.46 -3.16
C LEU A 98 -1.11 -20.37 -3.40
N ALA A 99 -1.92 -20.13 -4.44
CA ALA A 99 -3.18 -20.83 -4.70
C ALA A 99 -3.10 -22.36 -4.59
N SER A 100 -2.07 -22.97 -5.18
CA SER A 100 -1.85 -24.43 -5.13
C SER A 100 -1.57 -24.98 -3.73
N LEU A 101 -1.27 -24.11 -2.76
CA LEU A 101 -1.00 -24.47 -1.37
C LEU A 101 -2.15 -24.10 -0.42
N HIS A 102 -3.18 -23.37 -0.89
CA HIS A 102 -4.25 -22.84 -0.04
C HIS A 102 -4.94 -23.92 0.81
N GLY A 103 -5.32 -25.04 0.20
CA GLY A 103 -5.98 -26.16 0.89
C GLY A 103 -5.04 -27.10 1.64
N ARG A 104 -3.72 -26.90 1.59
CA ARG A 104 -2.76 -27.80 2.25
C ARG A 104 -2.60 -27.42 3.73
N PRO A 105 -2.58 -28.41 4.65
CA PRO A 105 -2.17 -28.20 6.03
C PRO A 105 -0.81 -27.51 6.12
N VAL A 106 -0.69 -26.43 6.89
CA VAL A 106 0.56 -25.66 7.00
C VAL A 106 1.70 -26.53 7.55
N ALA A 107 1.38 -27.38 8.53
CA ALA A 107 2.32 -28.33 9.13
C ALA A 107 2.89 -29.36 8.12
N ASP A 108 2.24 -29.54 6.96
CA ASP A 108 2.66 -30.49 5.92
C ASP A 108 3.31 -29.80 4.71
N ILE A 109 3.40 -28.46 4.70
CA ILE A 109 4.12 -27.72 3.66
C ILE A 109 5.61 -27.71 4.00
N ARG A 110 6.45 -28.01 3.01
CA ARG A 110 7.92 -28.04 3.17
C ARG A 110 8.59 -26.96 2.33
N TYR A 111 9.89 -26.77 2.55
CA TYR A 111 10.74 -25.86 1.77
C TYR A 111 10.49 -25.98 0.25
N ALA A 112 10.53 -27.21 -0.28
CA ALA A 112 10.40 -27.48 -1.71
C ALA A 112 9.07 -26.98 -2.30
N ASP A 113 7.99 -27.00 -1.52
CA ASP A 113 6.69 -26.52 -1.97
C ASP A 113 6.66 -25.02 -2.17
N TYR A 114 7.17 -24.27 -1.19
CA TYR A 114 7.30 -22.81 -1.30
C TYR A 114 8.30 -22.41 -2.39
N GLN A 115 9.43 -23.13 -2.49
CA GLN A 115 10.46 -22.85 -3.49
C GLN A 115 9.93 -23.07 -4.92
N ARG A 116 9.12 -24.11 -5.14
CA ARG A 116 8.45 -24.36 -6.43
C ARG A 116 7.56 -23.19 -6.88
N ILE A 117 6.87 -22.53 -5.95
CA ILE A 117 6.09 -21.32 -6.26
C ILE A 117 7.00 -20.19 -6.71
N ILE A 118 8.07 -19.93 -5.96
CA ILE A 118 9.02 -18.86 -6.29
C ILE A 118 9.69 -19.12 -7.64
N ASP A 119 10.12 -20.36 -7.91
CA ASP A 119 10.73 -20.71 -9.19
C ASP A 119 9.74 -20.64 -10.35
N GLY A 120 8.48 -21.05 -10.14
CA GLY A 120 7.40 -20.86 -11.12
C GLY A 120 7.05 -19.39 -11.38
N MET A 121 7.21 -18.51 -10.39
CA MET A 121 7.12 -17.06 -10.62
C MET A 121 8.27 -16.55 -11.48
N ARG A 122 9.50 -16.99 -11.19
CA ARG A 122 10.71 -16.61 -11.94
C ARG A 122 10.68 -17.10 -13.38
N ALA A 123 10.26 -18.34 -13.61
CA ALA A 123 10.12 -18.92 -14.95
C ALA A 123 9.12 -18.14 -15.82
N ARG A 124 8.07 -17.56 -15.20
CA ARG A 124 7.11 -16.66 -15.87
C ARG A 124 7.62 -15.22 -16.04
N GLY A 125 8.87 -14.94 -15.69
CA GLY A 125 9.49 -13.62 -15.86
C GLY A 125 9.08 -12.59 -14.79
N LEU A 126 8.54 -13.01 -13.64
CA LEU A 126 8.23 -12.06 -12.57
C LEU A 126 9.49 -11.47 -11.95
N SER A 127 9.41 -10.19 -11.56
CA SER A 127 10.54 -9.47 -10.99
C SER A 127 11.00 -10.02 -9.63
N TYR A 128 12.27 -9.77 -9.29
CA TYR A 128 12.82 -10.03 -7.95
C TYR A 128 11.94 -9.42 -6.83
N SER A 129 11.46 -8.19 -7.04
CA SER A 129 10.60 -7.49 -6.07
C SER A 129 9.26 -8.21 -5.87
N SER A 130 8.69 -8.79 -6.93
CA SER A 130 7.46 -9.59 -6.84
C SER A 130 7.69 -10.86 -6.02
N CYS A 131 8.78 -11.59 -6.30
CA CYS A 131 9.17 -12.79 -5.55
C CYS A 131 9.45 -12.46 -4.08
N LYS A 132 10.13 -11.33 -3.82
CA LYS A 132 10.40 -10.83 -2.47
C LYS A 132 9.11 -10.59 -1.68
N LYS A 133 8.08 -10.02 -2.29
CA LYS A 133 6.77 -9.79 -1.64
C LYS A 133 6.08 -11.09 -1.25
N VAL A 134 6.08 -12.10 -2.12
CA VAL A 134 5.55 -13.44 -1.81
C VAL A 134 6.33 -14.07 -0.65
N ARG A 135 7.67 -14.05 -0.70
CA ARG A 135 8.52 -14.53 0.41
C ARG A 135 8.23 -13.78 1.72
N SER A 136 8.03 -12.46 1.66
CA SER A 136 7.65 -11.67 2.83
C SER A 136 6.30 -12.07 3.41
N LEU A 137 5.29 -12.32 2.57
CA LEU A 137 3.99 -12.83 3.04
C LEU A 137 4.13 -14.21 3.69
N ILE A 138 4.87 -15.14 3.07
CA ILE A 138 5.14 -16.47 3.65
C ILE A 138 5.78 -16.30 5.03
N SER A 139 6.76 -15.42 5.17
CA SER A 139 7.38 -15.15 6.48
C SER A 139 6.39 -14.61 7.51
N LEU A 140 5.44 -13.76 7.11
CA LEU A 140 4.43 -13.20 8.03
C LEU A 140 3.46 -14.29 8.48
N LEU A 141 3.00 -15.14 7.56
CA LEU A 141 2.11 -16.26 7.86
C LEU A 141 2.78 -17.29 8.77
N LEU A 142 4.01 -17.71 8.47
CA LEU A 142 4.71 -18.70 9.30
C LEU A 142 5.05 -18.15 10.69
N LYS A 143 5.42 -16.87 10.81
CA LYS A 143 5.55 -16.21 12.12
C LYS A 143 4.23 -16.18 12.89
N HIS A 144 3.11 -15.99 12.20
CA HIS A 144 1.80 -16.08 12.84
C HIS A 144 1.47 -17.50 13.27
N ALA A 145 1.82 -18.51 12.47
CA ALA A 145 1.65 -19.92 12.82
C ALA A 145 2.43 -20.27 14.09
N ASP A 146 3.66 -19.77 14.23
CA ASP A 146 4.47 -19.95 15.44
C ASP A 146 3.81 -19.28 16.66
N LYS A 147 3.24 -18.08 16.50
CA LYS A 147 2.51 -17.37 17.58
C LYS A 147 1.26 -18.11 18.08
N ILE A 148 0.63 -18.93 17.24
CA ILE A 148 -0.53 -19.75 17.61
C ILE A 148 -0.14 -21.22 17.84
N GLU A 149 1.16 -21.48 18.07
CA GLU A 149 1.71 -22.77 18.47
C GLU A 149 1.40 -23.91 17.49
N LEU A 150 1.33 -23.63 16.18
CA LEU A 150 1.16 -24.67 15.15
C LEU A 150 2.42 -25.51 14.89
N HIS A 151 3.51 -25.27 15.64
CA HIS A 151 4.79 -25.98 15.54
C HIS A 151 5.27 -26.19 14.09
N THR A 152 5.41 -25.11 13.33
CA THR A 152 5.84 -25.15 11.93
C THR A 152 7.29 -24.64 11.81
N THR A 153 7.98 -24.99 10.72
CA THR A 153 9.29 -24.40 10.42
C THR A 153 9.11 -23.20 9.50
N ASN A 154 9.64 -22.05 9.89
CA ASN A 154 9.66 -20.87 9.02
C ASN A 154 10.72 -21.01 7.91
N TYR A 155 10.31 -21.53 6.76
CA TYR A 155 11.19 -21.68 5.58
C TYR A 155 11.47 -20.37 4.84
N ALA A 156 10.75 -19.28 5.13
CA ALA A 156 10.83 -18.05 4.33
C ALA A 156 12.25 -17.46 4.20
N PRO A 157 13.10 -17.45 5.26
CA PRO A 157 14.49 -16.97 5.15
C PRO A 157 15.35 -17.81 4.21
N LEU A 158 15.03 -19.10 4.04
CA LEU A 158 15.78 -20.05 3.21
C LEU A 158 15.39 -19.98 1.73
N LEU A 159 14.26 -19.35 1.40
CA LEU A 159 13.76 -19.28 0.02
C LEU A 159 14.68 -18.43 -0.87
N SER A 160 15.13 -19.07 -1.95
CA SER A 160 15.99 -18.46 -2.97
C SER A 160 15.12 -17.73 -3.99
N ILE A 161 15.22 -16.40 -4.01
CA ILE A 161 14.50 -15.52 -4.95
C ILE A 161 15.41 -14.96 -6.06
N GLY A 162 16.64 -15.46 -6.16
CA GLY A 162 17.66 -14.99 -7.10
C GLY A 162 18.37 -13.70 -6.68
N ARG A 163 19.16 -13.11 -7.59
CA ARG A 163 19.85 -11.84 -7.36
C ARG A 163 18.96 -10.66 -7.72
N ASN A 164 18.98 -9.62 -6.89
CA ASN A 164 18.31 -8.36 -7.21
C ASN A 164 19.09 -7.61 -8.29
N ARG A 165 18.67 -7.76 -9.56
CA ARG A 165 19.19 -6.93 -10.64
C ARG A 165 18.29 -5.69 -10.78
N PRO A 166 18.85 -4.48 -10.84
CA PRO A 166 18.06 -3.28 -11.08
C PRO A 166 17.37 -3.37 -12.45
N VAL A 167 16.06 -3.56 -12.45
CA VAL A 167 15.25 -3.80 -13.67
C VAL A 167 15.14 -2.53 -14.54
N ARG A 168 15.30 -1.35 -13.94
CA ARG A 168 15.32 -0.05 -14.63
C ARG A 168 16.25 0.91 -13.89
N PRO A 169 17.44 1.26 -14.42
CA PRO A 169 18.14 2.43 -13.90
C PRO A 169 17.25 3.66 -14.16
N HIS A 170 16.99 4.45 -13.14
CA HIS A 170 16.24 5.70 -13.29
C HIS A 170 16.95 6.60 -14.31
N ARG A 171 16.19 7.18 -15.23
CA ARG A 171 16.75 7.97 -16.35
C ARG A 171 16.44 9.44 -16.11
N THR A 172 17.48 10.26 -16.00
CA THR A 172 17.31 11.71 -16.00
C THR A 172 16.77 12.18 -17.35
N MET A 173 15.78 13.06 -17.34
CA MET A 173 15.25 13.67 -18.54
C MET A 173 16.29 14.67 -19.08
N SER A 174 16.61 14.58 -20.37
CA SER A 174 17.61 15.46 -20.99
C SER A 174 17.09 16.90 -21.12
N ARG A 175 18.01 17.87 -21.19
CA ARG A 175 17.69 19.29 -21.42
C ARG A 175 16.81 19.49 -22.66
N GLN A 176 17.08 18.75 -23.74
CA GLN A 176 16.29 18.79 -24.98
C GLN A 176 14.82 18.39 -24.76
N LYS A 177 14.57 17.34 -23.95
CA LYS A 177 13.20 16.91 -23.62
C LYS A 177 12.48 17.93 -22.73
N ILE A 178 13.19 18.52 -21.78
CA ILE A 178 12.65 19.61 -20.93
C ILE A 178 12.31 20.84 -21.79
N ASN A 179 13.17 21.21 -22.74
CA ASN A 179 12.89 22.31 -23.66
C ASN A 179 11.66 22.02 -24.54
N ARG A 180 11.45 20.76 -24.97
CA ARG A 180 10.23 20.37 -25.68
C ARG A 180 8.97 20.50 -24.84
N LEU A 181 9.03 20.24 -23.52
CA LEU A 181 7.91 20.53 -22.62
C LEU A 181 7.61 22.03 -22.62
N TRP A 182 8.62 22.89 -22.44
CA TRP A 182 8.42 24.34 -22.47
C TRP A 182 7.89 24.86 -23.81
N ALA A 183 8.34 24.29 -24.93
CA ALA A 183 7.84 24.64 -26.26
C ALA A 183 6.37 24.21 -26.51
N ASN A 184 5.83 23.32 -25.69
CA ASN A 184 4.45 22.82 -25.80
C ASN A 184 3.68 23.06 -24.49
N VAL A 185 3.96 24.16 -23.78
CA VAL A 185 3.42 24.42 -22.44
C VAL A 185 1.88 24.43 -22.40
N ASP A 186 1.23 24.85 -23.48
CA ASP A 186 -0.22 24.93 -23.60
C ASP A 186 -0.88 23.57 -23.92
N ALA A 187 -0.10 22.54 -24.23
CA ALA A 187 -0.64 21.22 -24.52
C ALA A 187 -1.16 20.54 -23.23
N PRO A 188 -2.31 19.84 -23.28
CA PRO A 188 -2.93 19.25 -22.10
C PRO A 188 -1.98 18.36 -21.28
N GLY A 189 -1.79 18.71 -20.01
CA GLY A 189 -1.02 17.95 -19.03
C GLY A 189 0.48 18.24 -19.01
N VAL A 190 1.02 19.00 -19.95
CA VAL A 190 2.45 19.38 -19.98
C VAL A 190 2.83 20.18 -18.74
N ASP A 191 1.97 21.11 -18.34
CA ASP A 191 2.10 21.90 -17.12
C ASP A 191 2.27 21.01 -15.86
N THR A 192 1.51 19.91 -15.76
CA THR A 192 1.63 19.00 -14.61
C THR A 192 2.99 18.29 -14.57
N VAL A 193 3.57 17.98 -15.73
CA VAL A 193 4.91 17.39 -15.85
C VAL A 193 5.98 18.42 -15.46
N LEU A 194 5.82 19.68 -15.88
CA LEU A 194 6.69 20.78 -15.48
C LEU A 194 6.62 21.02 -13.97
N ILE A 195 5.42 21.01 -13.37
CA ILE A 195 5.26 21.11 -11.91
C ILE A 195 6.04 19.98 -11.21
N LEU A 196 5.95 18.73 -11.67
CA LEU A 196 6.75 17.62 -11.11
C LEU A 196 8.26 17.83 -11.28
N LEU A 197 8.70 18.36 -12.42
CA LEU A 197 10.13 18.63 -12.73
C LEU A 197 10.72 19.80 -11.96
N TYR A 198 9.92 20.75 -11.48
CA TYR A 198 10.42 21.90 -10.72
C TYR A 198 10.18 21.80 -9.22
N THR A 199 9.34 20.87 -8.77
CA THR A 199 9.09 20.61 -7.34
C THR A 199 9.74 19.33 -6.84
N GLY A 200 9.99 18.35 -7.72
CA GLY A 200 10.49 17.03 -7.36
C GLY A 200 9.53 16.22 -6.46
N MET A 201 8.28 16.64 -6.33
CA MET A 201 7.29 15.90 -5.55
C MET A 201 6.91 14.59 -6.22
N ARG A 202 6.38 13.63 -5.45
CA ARG A 202 5.89 12.37 -6.00
C ARG A 202 4.58 12.61 -6.75
N CYS A 203 4.30 11.84 -7.80
CA CYS A 203 3.03 11.95 -8.52
C CYS A 203 1.81 11.81 -7.60
N GLY A 204 1.84 10.89 -6.63
CA GLY A 204 0.76 10.76 -5.64
C GLY A 204 0.63 12.00 -4.73
N GLU A 205 1.71 12.73 -4.45
CA GLU A 205 1.66 13.99 -3.70
C GLU A 205 1.00 15.09 -4.54
N LEU A 206 1.35 15.19 -5.83
CA LEU A 206 0.71 16.13 -6.77
C LEU A 206 -0.80 15.89 -6.90
N LEU A 207 -1.22 14.63 -7.09
CA LEU A 207 -2.63 14.29 -7.26
C LEU A 207 -3.47 14.46 -5.99
N ALA A 208 -2.83 14.40 -4.81
CA ALA A 208 -3.48 14.61 -3.52
C ALA A 208 -3.42 16.06 -3.02
N LEU A 209 -2.75 16.95 -3.76
CA LEU A 209 -2.50 18.33 -3.37
C LEU A 209 -3.78 19.15 -3.43
N ARG A 210 -4.16 19.77 -2.32
CA ARG A 210 -5.31 20.68 -2.26
C ARG A 210 -4.85 22.11 -2.49
N LYS A 211 -5.74 22.96 -2.98
CA LYS A 211 -5.48 24.39 -3.16
C LYS A 211 -5.17 25.09 -1.82
N THR A 212 -5.77 24.63 -0.73
CA THR A 212 -5.48 25.09 0.64
C THR A 212 -4.03 24.85 1.07
N ASP A 213 -3.34 23.91 0.43
CA ASP A 213 -1.92 23.60 0.71
C ASP A 213 -0.96 24.48 -0.12
N VAL A 214 -1.47 25.35 -1.00
CA VAL A 214 -0.69 26.20 -1.91
C VAL A 214 -0.73 27.65 -1.42
N HIS A 215 0.42 28.16 -1.02
CA HIS A 215 0.56 29.52 -0.47
C HIS A 215 1.20 30.44 -1.51
N LEU A 216 0.39 31.03 -2.40
CA LEU A 216 0.86 31.84 -3.54
C LEU A 216 1.66 33.08 -3.10
N ARG A 217 1.17 33.84 -2.10
CA ARG A 217 1.85 35.05 -1.59
C ARG A 217 3.25 34.73 -1.07
N GLN A 218 3.38 33.61 -0.36
CA GLN A 218 4.64 33.11 0.17
C GLN A 218 5.33 32.12 -0.79
N ARG A 219 4.84 31.91 -2.01
CA ARG A 219 5.42 31.03 -3.04
C ARG A 219 5.93 29.68 -2.51
N TYR A 220 5.08 28.92 -1.82
CA TYR A 220 5.41 27.56 -1.41
C TYR A 220 4.18 26.62 -1.39
N ILE A 221 4.46 25.33 -1.41
CA ILE A 221 3.51 24.23 -1.34
C ILE A 221 3.78 23.42 -0.07
N SER A 222 2.74 23.14 0.70
CA SER A 222 2.78 22.29 1.90
C SER A 222 2.40 20.86 1.55
N ILE A 223 3.35 19.91 1.63
CA ILE A 223 3.02 18.49 1.57
C ILE A 223 2.63 18.05 2.98
N THR A 224 1.32 17.99 3.25
CA THR A 224 0.77 17.68 4.58
C THR A 224 0.55 16.19 4.82
N ARG A 225 0.46 15.40 3.74
CA ARG A 225 0.23 13.96 3.80
C ARG A 225 1.30 13.21 3.02
N SER A 226 2.03 12.32 3.70
CA SER A 226 3.02 11.46 3.05
C SER A 226 3.18 10.12 3.78
N LYS A 227 3.71 9.12 3.07
CA LYS A 227 3.95 7.77 3.60
C LYS A 227 4.97 7.75 4.76
N THR A 228 5.83 8.77 4.82
CA THR A 228 6.91 8.88 5.82
C THR A 228 6.90 10.27 6.41
N ALA A 229 7.31 10.43 7.67
CA ALA A 229 7.44 11.73 8.33
C ALA A 229 8.30 12.72 7.51
N ALA A 230 9.43 12.25 6.95
CA ALA A 230 10.29 13.07 6.08
C ALA A 230 9.63 13.53 4.77
N GLY A 231 8.51 12.94 4.40
CA GLY A 231 7.73 13.35 3.24
C GLY A 231 6.84 14.56 3.52
N ILE A 232 6.51 14.82 4.79
CA ILE A 232 5.82 16.03 5.23
C ILE A 232 6.82 17.18 5.19
N ARG A 233 6.62 18.14 4.30
CA ARG A 233 7.62 19.18 4.00
C ARG A 233 7.02 20.36 3.27
N VAL A 234 7.78 21.45 3.25
CA VAL A 234 7.49 22.62 2.41
C VAL A 234 8.36 22.58 1.16
N ILE A 235 7.76 22.80 0.00
CA ILE A 235 8.43 22.92 -1.28
C ILE A 235 8.23 24.34 -1.82
N PRO A 236 9.29 25.14 -1.96
CA PRO A 236 9.17 26.43 -2.62
C PRO A 236 8.72 26.32 -4.07
N ILE A 237 7.93 27.29 -4.52
CA ILE A 237 7.49 27.38 -5.91
C ILE A 237 8.57 28.10 -6.71
N HIS A 238 9.14 27.40 -7.70
CA HIS A 238 10.08 27.98 -8.65
C HIS A 238 9.41 29.03 -9.53
N HIS A 239 10.07 30.16 -9.80
CA HIS A 239 9.48 31.27 -10.57
C HIS A 239 8.92 30.84 -11.94
N ARG A 240 9.60 29.93 -12.66
CA ARG A 240 9.15 29.45 -13.98
C ARG A 240 7.80 28.73 -13.97
N ILE A 241 7.46 28.02 -12.89
CA ILE A 241 6.20 27.27 -12.80
C ILE A 241 5.11 28.02 -12.01
N LEU A 242 5.42 29.19 -11.47
CA LEU A 242 4.45 29.99 -10.72
C LEU A 242 3.20 30.31 -11.56
N PRO A 243 3.31 30.76 -12.83
CA PRO A 243 2.12 31.01 -13.67
C PRO A 243 1.28 29.75 -13.90
N LEU A 244 1.93 28.57 -14.02
CA LEU A 244 1.24 27.30 -14.21
C LEU A 244 0.42 26.91 -12.97
N ILE A 245 0.98 27.15 -11.78
CA ILE A 245 0.28 26.92 -10.52
C ILE A 245 -0.86 27.92 -10.35
N GLU A 246 -0.66 29.20 -10.66
CA GLU A 246 -1.71 30.22 -10.61
C GLU A 246 -2.89 29.88 -11.51
N ALA A 247 -2.63 29.43 -12.74
CA ALA A 247 -3.68 28.94 -13.66
C ALA A 247 -4.47 27.76 -13.07
N ARG A 248 -3.78 26.78 -12.45
CA ARG A 248 -4.43 25.63 -11.79
C ARG A 248 -5.21 26.02 -10.53
N MET A 249 -4.74 27.03 -9.80
CA MET A 249 -5.47 27.57 -8.64
C MET A 249 -6.81 28.19 -9.05
N ALA A 250 -6.86 28.84 -10.21
CA ALA A 250 -8.08 29.45 -10.77
C ALA A 250 -9.08 28.43 -11.35
N GLY A 251 -8.68 27.19 -11.61
CA GLY A 251 -9.57 26.13 -12.13
C GLY A 251 -10.66 25.70 -11.13
N PRO A 252 -11.58 24.80 -11.49
CA PRO A 252 -12.62 24.32 -10.58
C PRO A 252 -12.13 23.29 -9.56
N GLY A 253 -12.86 23.14 -8.45
CA GLY A 253 -12.64 22.12 -7.41
C GLY A 253 -11.58 22.48 -6.36
N ASP A 254 -11.49 21.64 -5.32
CA ASP A 254 -10.61 21.82 -4.15
C ASP A 254 -9.18 21.30 -4.37
N ALA A 255 -9.02 20.30 -5.23
CA ALA A 255 -7.71 19.75 -5.59
C ALA A 255 -7.03 20.66 -6.61
N LEU A 256 -5.69 20.67 -6.63
CA LEU A 256 -4.95 21.45 -7.62
C LEU A 256 -5.06 20.85 -9.04
N ILE A 257 -5.11 19.51 -9.13
CA ILE A 257 -5.20 18.78 -10.40
C ILE A 257 -6.58 18.16 -10.54
N THR A 258 -7.44 18.80 -11.33
CA THR A 258 -8.84 18.43 -11.58
C THR A 258 -9.15 18.34 -13.06
N ASP A 259 -10.31 17.77 -13.39
CA ASP A 259 -10.93 17.97 -14.70
C ASP A 259 -11.77 19.25 -14.74
N ASP A 260 -12.33 19.52 -15.92
CA ASP A 260 -13.16 20.70 -16.16
C ASP A 260 -14.45 20.72 -15.31
N SER A 261 -14.82 19.57 -14.72
CA SER A 261 -15.92 19.45 -13.75
C SER A 261 -15.47 19.59 -12.30
N GLY A 262 -14.19 19.88 -12.04
CA GLY A 262 -13.62 20.03 -10.70
C GLY A 262 -13.32 18.71 -9.99
N ARG A 263 -13.42 17.55 -10.65
CA ARG A 263 -13.15 16.25 -10.04
C ARG A 263 -11.64 15.98 -10.03
N PRO A 264 -11.06 15.55 -8.89
CA PRO A 264 -9.62 15.30 -8.79
C PRO A 264 -9.20 14.12 -9.68
N TYR A 265 -8.01 14.22 -10.26
CA TYR A 265 -7.44 13.10 -11.01
C TYR A 265 -7.01 11.96 -10.09
N ASN A 266 -7.40 10.74 -10.45
CA ASN A 266 -6.79 9.54 -9.89
C ASN A 266 -5.53 9.15 -10.69
N TYR A 267 -4.73 8.25 -10.12
CA TYR A 267 -3.47 7.82 -10.72
C TYR A 267 -3.68 7.18 -12.12
N THR A 268 -4.72 6.36 -12.29
CA THR A 268 -5.02 5.67 -13.55
C THR A 268 -5.26 6.68 -14.68
N ARG A 269 -6.08 7.70 -14.42
CA ARG A 269 -6.34 8.80 -15.37
C ARG A 269 -5.06 9.57 -15.68
N TYR A 270 -4.29 9.91 -14.65
CA TYR A 270 -3.05 10.67 -14.82
C TYR A 270 -2.01 9.93 -15.66
N VAL A 271 -1.92 8.59 -15.55
CA VAL A 271 -0.99 7.79 -16.37
C VAL A 271 -1.31 7.89 -17.86
N VAL A 272 -2.58 8.04 -18.25
CA VAL A 272 -2.96 8.26 -19.66
C VAL A 272 -2.41 9.60 -20.15
N ILE A 273 -2.63 10.66 -19.37
CA ILE A 273 -2.13 12.02 -19.67
C ILE A 273 -0.61 12.02 -19.74
N TRP A 274 0.05 11.41 -18.76
CA TRP A 274 1.50 11.24 -18.72
C TRP A 274 2.03 10.60 -20.01
N ARG A 275 1.43 9.49 -20.45
CA ARG A 275 1.84 8.80 -21.68
C ARG A 275 1.67 9.68 -22.91
N SER A 276 0.59 10.44 -23.01
CA SER A 276 0.38 11.39 -24.11
C SER A 276 1.47 12.46 -24.15
N VAL A 277 1.80 13.06 -22.99
CA VAL A 277 2.88 14.06 -22.89
C VAL A 277 4.25 13.44 -23.21
N MET A 278 4.54 12.24 -22.71
CA MET A 278 5.80 11.56 -23.01
C MET A 278 5.96 11.27 -24.51
N ARG A 279 4.88 10.86 -25.20
CA ARG A 279 4.89 10.66 -26.65
C ARG A 279 5.15 11.97 -27.39
N LEU A 280 4.47 13.05 -27.00
CA LEU A 280 4.63 14.39 -27.58
C LEU A 280 6.10 14.84 -27.58
N ILE A 281 6.82 14.61 -26.48
CA ILE A 281 8.23 15.02 -26.36
C ILE A 281 9.25 13.94 -26.79
N ARG A 282 8.78 12.77 -27.27
CA ARG A 282 9.59 11.57 -27.61
C ARG A 282 10.38 11.03 -26.41
N ALA A 283 9.66 10.71 -25.34
CA ALA A 283 10.19 10.31 -24.03
C ALA A 283 9.45 9.11 -23.41
N ASP A 284 8.87 8.21 -24.23
CA ASP A 284 8.01 7.09 -23.78
C ASP A 284 8.63 6.16 -22.72
N ALA A 285 9.97 6.12 -22.62
CA ALA A 285 10.67 5.34 -21.61
C ALA A 285 10.64 5.95 -20.20
N HIS A 286 10.24 7.22 -20.04
CA HIS A 286 10.23 7.91 -18.75
C HIS A 286 8.94 7.66 -17.95
N THR A 287 9.11 7.58 -16.64
CA THR A 287 8.07 7.45 -15.63
C THR A 287 7.97 8.73 -14.80
N THR A 288 6.86 8.90 -14.08
CA THR A 288 6.68 10.07 -13.20
C THR A 288 7.78 10.22 -12.15
N HIS A 289 8.37 9.10 -11.70
CA HIS A 289 9.47 9.10 -10.75
C HIS A 289 10.77 9.66 -11.35
N ASP A 290 10.93 9.58 -12.67
CA ASP A 290 12.11 10.11 -13.35
C ASP A 290 12.16 11.65 -13.29
N CYS A 291 11.03 12.35 -13.16
CA CYS A 291 11.02 13.79 -12.89
C CYS A 291 11.81 14.11 -11.62
N ARG A 292 11.52 13.39 -10.54
CA ARG A 292 12.18 13.56 -9.25
C ARG A 292 13.68 13.25 -9.30
N HIS A 293 14.07 12.18 -10.01
CA HIS A 293 15.50 11.90 -10.24
C HIS A 293 16.18 12.99 -11.07
N THR A 294 15.47 13.53 -12.06
CA THR A 294 15.96 14.65 -12.87
C THR A 294 16.19 15.87 -11.98
N VAL A 295 15.23 16.25 -11.13
CA VAL A 295 15.40 17.36 -10.17
C VAL A 295 16.59 17.14 -9.27
N ALA A 296 16.70 15.94 -8.67
CA ALA A 296 17.80 15.61 -7.77
C ALA A 296 19.17 15.78 -8.46
N THR A 297 19.29 15.29 -9.71
CA THR A 297 20.52 15.37 -10.49
C THR A 297 20.83 16.80 -10.94
N LEU A 298 19.82 17.56 -11.38
CA LEU A 298 20.01 18.95 -11.80
C LEU A 298 20.45 19.84 -10.64
N LEU A 299 19.85 19.65 -9.46
CA LEU A 299 20.26 20.36 -8.25
C LEU A 299 21.69 19.98 -7.82
N ASP A 300 22.03 18.69 -7.89
CA ASP A 300 23.38 18.20 -7.58
C ASP A 300 24.44 18.81 -8.50
N ASN A 301 24.20 18.75 -9.81
CA ASN A 301 25.08 19.34 -10.83
C ASN A 301 25.22 20.87 -10.68
N ALA A 302 24.22 21.53 -10.09
CA ALA A 302 24.24 22.97 -9.82
C ALA A 302 24.88 23.33 -8.46
N GLY A 303 25.45 22.36 -7.74
CA GLY A 303 26.09 22.58 -6.43
C GLY A 303 25.09 22.93 -5.32
N ALA A 304 23.85 22.43 -5.41
CA ALA A 304 22.85 22.68 -4.38
C ALA A 304 23.29 22.13 -3.02
N ASN A 305 22.98 22.86 -1.95
CA ASN A 305 23.23 22.38 -0.59
C ASN A 305 22.49 21.07 -0.33
N GLU A 306 23.22 20.01 0.03
CA GLU A 306 22.71 18.65 0.19
C GLU A 306 21.51 18.58 1.15
N THR A 307 21.61 19.23 2.32
CA THR A 307 20.53 19.28 3.30
C THR A 307 19.27 19.95 2.73
N ALA A 308 19.41 21.07 1.99
CA ALA A 308 18.29 21.75 1.35
C ALA A 308 17.65 20.88 0.26
N LYS A 309 18.45 20.24 -0.60
CA LYS A 309 18.00 19.28 -1.62
C LYS A 309 17.22 18.12 -0.99
N ARG A 310 17.76 17.51 0.08
CA ARG A 310 17.10 16.42 0.83
C ARG A 310 15.77 16.86 1.44
N ARG A 311 15.70 18.06 2.01
CA ARG A 311 14.47 18.64 2.57
C ARG A 311 13.42 18.93 1.51
N VAL A 312 13.80 19.50 0.36
CA VAL A 312 12.88 19.76 -0.76
C VAL A 312 12.32 18.46 -1.33
N LEU A 313 13.17 17.46 -1.51
CA LEU A 313 12.74 16.18 -2.03
C LEU A 313 11.97 15.39 -0.96
N GLY A 314 12.31 15.49 0.32
CA GLY A 314 11.72 14.66 1.38
C GLY A 314 12.32 13.26 1.37
N HIS A 315 13.66 13.18 1.35
CA HIS A 315 14.42 11.95 1.58
C HIS A 315 14.65 11.76 3.08
N ALA A 316 14.30 10.58 3.60
CA ALA A 316 14.65 10.19 4.95
C ALA A 316 16.13 9.78 4.96
N GLY A 317 17.03 10.69 5.37
CA GLY A 317 18.47 10.41 5.41
C GLY A 317 19.30 11.63 5.80
N GLY A 318 20.30 11.41 6.64
CA GLY A 318 21.14 12.39 7.33
C GLY A 318 21.40 11.91 8.76
N ASP A 319 22.61 12.12 9.29
CA ASP A 319 22.93 11.78 10.68
C ASP A 319 21.94 12.47 11.64
N ILE A 320 21.74 11.88 12.82
CA ILE A 320 20.91 12.47 13.88
C ILE A 320 21.34 13.93 14.14
N THR A 321 22.65 14.19 14.06
CA THR A 321 23.26 15.53 14.17
C THR A 321 22.82 16.48 13.04
N GLU A 322 22.74 16.02 11.79
CA GLU A 322 22.28 16.85 10.66
C GLU A 322 20.81 17.25 10.82
N ARG A 323 19.96 16.35 11.34
CA ARG A 323 18.53 16.63 11.59
C ARG A 323 18.29 17.66 12.68
N VAL A 324 19.13 17.65 13.73
CA VAL A 324 19.01 18.53 14.90
C VAL A 324 19.63 19.91 14.66
N TYR A 325 20.73 20.00 13.91
CA TYR A 325 21.49 21.26 13.78
C TYR A 325 21.21 22.08 12.50
N THR A 326 20.59 21.50 11.46
CA THR A 326 20.39 22.21 10.18
C THR A 326 18.92 22.56 9.92
N HIS A 327 18.40 23.54 10.66
CA HIS A 327 17.12 24.17 10.33
C HIS A 327 17.27 25.07 9.09
N LYS A 328 17.18 24.48 7.90
CA LYS A 328 17.08 25.26 6.67
C LYS A 328 15.71 25.93 6.59
N GLY A 329 15.68 27.26 6.68
CA GLY A 329 14.45 28.05 6.51
C GLY A 329 14.00 28.15 5.05
N LEU A 330 12.77 28.64 4.83
CA LEU A 330 12.17 28.76 3.49
C LEU A 330 13.06 29.50 2.48
N ARG A 331 13.80 30.52 2.91
CA ARG A 331 14.74 31.29 2.07
C ARG A 331 15.83 30.41 1.46
N GLN A 332 16.38 29.48 2.24
CA GLN A 332 17.45 28.58 1.76
C GLN A 332 16.89 27.49 0.84
N LEU A 333 15.68 27.00 1.13
CA LEU A 333 14.99 26.08 0.23
C LEU A 333 14.67 26.76 -1.11
N ARG A 334 14.22 28.02 -1.10
CA ARG A 334 14.00 28.82 -2.31
C ARG A 334 15.29 28.93 -3.12
N LYS A 335 16.40 29.35 -2.49
CA LYS A 335 17.72 29.42 -3.15
C LYS A 335 18.11 28.08 -3.79
N CYS A 336 17.80 26.96 -3.14
CA CYS A 336 18.05 25.62 -3.68
C CYS A 336 17.22 25.36 -4.94
N ILE A 337 15.89 25.56 -4.89
CA ILE A 337 15.01 25.31 -6.04
C ILE A 337 15.33 26.22 -7.22
N GLU A 338 15.68 27.48 -6.98
CA GLU A 338 16.05 28.48 -7.99
C GLU A 338 17.36 28.17 -8.74
N LEU A 339 18.09 27.11 -8.36
CA LEU A 339 19.22 26.59 -9.15
C LEU A 339 18.76 25.83 -10.42
N LEU A 340 17.48 25.46 -10.51
CA LEU A 340 16.91 24.78 -11.68
C LEU A 340 16.76 25.75 -12.85
N LYS A 341 17.68 25.68 -13.82
CA LYS A 341 17.66 26.54 -15.01
C LYS A 341 16.62 26.12 -16.04
#